data_AF-A0A414SEC6-F1
#
_entry.id   AF-A0A414SEC6-F1
#
_cell.length_a   1.000
_cell.length_b   1.000
_cell.length_c   1.000
_cell.angle_alpha   90.00
_cell.angle_beta   90.00
_cell.angle_gamma   90.00
#
_symmetry.space_group_name_H-M   'P 1'
#
loop_
_entity.id
_entity.type
_entity.pdbx_description
1 polymer ?
#
loop_
_entity_poly.entity_id
_entity_poly.type
_entity_poly.pdbx_seq_one_letter_code
_entity_poly.pdbx_strand_id
1 'polypeptide(L)'
;MRNVPEWTKGNAFAKRFFKWLRRKNKPALLTWENVFTKTFNREFTFVYMGTNLENRASHLYQGMEFVGIFNQKTFEFTDVSYALRALLNIPEGKNFRFQRGCMRCLEQKVQEYAQKKLEKGKKDIVITAVERAAVAWKYRELIEKTAGDVIFEKNSVTDRLLPQQDFAFDGETYVFDNWLYFCYLRNRKAVIRRFGRYWAKELQNREVMRQIFETEVNNKAKFLMKKQPERIEKIRALRKSLEQVHHTVIVVVRGRQGVFEYFHIDAEVLKNTTGKYPLSQVSGQEKKRLKEKYGANKVWDVEEIYQVGARDIWYYNVMAEQKQAA
;
A
#
# COMPACT_ATOMS: atom_id res chain seq x y z
N MET A 1 49.83 -1.91 8.21
CA MET A 1 49.44 -2.70 7.02
C MET A 1 47.92 -2.64 6.88
N ARG A 2 47.35 -2.14 5.77
CA ARG A 2 45.88 -2.17 5.58
C ARG A 2 45.42 -3.62 5.40
N ASN A 3 44.48 -4.05 6.25
CA ASN A 3 44.05 -5.44 6.43
C ASN A 3 43.69 -6.11 5.10
N VAL A 4 44.52 -7.07 4.71
CA VAL A 4 44.23 -8.02 3.63
C VAL A 4 43.01 -8.84 4.08
N PRO A 5 41.93 -8.93 3.28
CA PRO A 5 40.71 -9.62 3.69
C PRO A 5 40.99 -11.06 4.09
N GLU A 6 40.31 -11.52 5.14
CA GLU A 6 40.53 -12.85 5.71
C GLU A 6 40.32 -13.98 4.70
N TRP A 7 39.37 -13.85 3.76
CA TRP A 7 39.15 -14.83 2.68
C TRP A 7 40.33 -14.98 1.72
N THR A 8 41.31 -14.07 1.75
CA THR A 8 42.55 -14.23 0.97
C THR A 8 43.65 -14.94 1.79
N LYS A 9 43.48 -15.11 3.11
CA LYS A 9 44.46 -15.76 3.99
C LYS A 9 44.34 -17.28 3.83
N GLY A 10 45.09 -17.86 2.89
CA GLY A 10 45.16 -19.31 2.68
C GLY A 10 45.21 -19.70 1.20
N ASN A 11 44.78 -18.80 0.31
CA ASN A 11 44.80 -19.03 -1.14
C ASN A 11 45.80 -18.08 -1.81
N ALA A 12 46.88 -18.62 -2.39
CA ALA A 12 47.92 -17.84 -3.07
C ALA A 12 47.36 -17.05 -4.27
N PHE A 13 46.42 -17.63 -5.01
CA PHE A 13 45.74 -16.95 -6.10
C PHE A 13 44.84 -15.82 -5.56
N ALA A 14 44.07 -16.05 -4.50
CA ALA A 14 43.24 -14.99 -3.89
C ALA A 14 44.07 -13.80 -3.39
N LYS A 15 45.26 -14.05 -2.80
CA LYS A 15 46.22 -12.99 -2.44
C LYS A 15 46.71 -12.22 -3.67
N ARG A 16 47.07 -12.93 -4.74
CA ARG A 16 47.52 -12.32 -6.02
C ARG A 16 46.40 -11.50 -6.65
N PHE A 17 45.17 -12.04 -6.68
CA PHE A 17 43.97 -11.38 -7.18
C PHE A 17 43.68 -10.10 -6.40
N PHE A 18 43.65 -10.15 -5.06
CA PHE A 18 43.40 -8.97 -4.24
C PHE A 18 44.50 -7.91 -4.40
N LYS A 19 45.77 -8.32 -4.48
CA LYS A 19 46.91 -7.43 -4.75
C LYS A 19 46.79 -6.77 -6.13
N TRP A 20 46.31 -7.51 -7.14
CA TRP A 20 45.99 -6.99 -8.46
C TRP A 20 44.83 -5.99 -8.37
N LEU A 21 43.71 -6.35 -7.74
CA LEU A 21 42.50 -5.53 -7.59
C LEU A 21 42.79 -4.15 -7.00
N ARG A 22 43.61 -4.09 -5.95
CA ARG A 22 44.01 -2.85 -5.26
C ARG A 22 44.82 -1.87 -6.12
N ARG A 23 45.56 -2.36 -7.13
CA ARG A 23 46.45 -1.52 -7.95
C ARG A 23 45.69 -1.00 -9.16
N LYS A 24 45.43 0.31 -9.24
CA LYS A 24 44.64 0.90 -10.35
C LYS A 24 45.24 0.58 -11.73
N ASN A 25 46.54 0.80 -11.90
CA ASN A 25 47.24 0.65 -13.19
C ASN A 25 48.01 -0.67 -13.21
N LYS A 26 47.29 -1.78 -13.35
CA LYS A 26 47.87 -3.12 -13.50
C LYS A 26 47.26 -3.76 -14.76
N PRO A 27 48.07 -4.39 -15.64
CA PRO A 27 47.55 -5.16 -16.77
C PRO A 27 46.62 -6.28 -16.30
N ALA A 28 45.91 -6.87 -17.26
CA ALA A 28 45.03 -8.01 -17.02
C ALA A 28 45.74 -9.10 -16.20
N LEU A 29 44.99 -9.74 -15.30
CA LEU A 29 45.48 -10.84 -14.50
C LEU A 29 45.09 -12.15 -15.20
N LEU A 30 46.11 -12.86 -15.68
CA LEU A 30 45.96 -14.11 -16.41
C LEU A 30 46.10 -15.33 -15.48
N THR A 31 45.23 -16.31 -15.68
CA THR A 31 45.35 -17.70 -15.23
C THR A 31 45.37 -18.63 -16.45
N TRP A 32 45.46 -19.95 -16.24
CA TRP A 32 45.45 -20.92 -17.35
C TRP A 32 44.19 -20.77 -18.22
N GLU A 33 43.02 -20.73 -17.59
CA GLU A 33 41.72 -20.74 -18.26
C GLU A 33 41.05 -19.36 -18.33
N ASN A 34 41.38 -18.46 -17.41
CA ASN A 34 40.65 -17.20 -17.21
C ASN A 34 41.55 -15.98 -17.33
N VAL A 35 40.97 -14.87 -17.81
CA VAL A 35 41.56 -13.54 -17.80
C VAL A 35 40.67 -12.58 -17.01
N PHE A 36 41.29 -11.83 -16.12
CA PHE A 36 40.64 -10.77 -15.37
C PHE A 36 41.08 -9.41 -15.86
N THR A 37 40.10 -8.57 -16.18
CA THR A 37 40.31 -7.16 -16.48
C THR A 37 39.44 -6.30 -15.59
N LYS A 38 39.68 -5.00 -15.60
CA LYS A 38 38.93 -4.07 -14.77
C LYS A 38 38.87 -2.68 -15.37
N THR A 39 37.74 -2.02 -15.16
CA THR A 39 37.57 -0.60 -15.44
C THR A 39 37.43 0.17 -14.14
N PHE A 40 37.69 1.47 -14.23
CA PHE A 40 37.69 2.35 -13.08
C PHE A 40 36.72 3.50 -13.30
N ASN A 41 35.88 3.76 -12.30
CA ASN A 41 35.07 4.98 -12.24
C ASN A 41 35.14 5.55 -10.82
N ARG A 42 35.78 6.71 -10.69
CA ARG A 42 35.96 7.49 -9.43
C ARG A 42 36.60 6.73 -8.28
N GLU A 43 35.85 5.92 -7.55
CA GLU A 43 36.34 5.12 -6.41
C GLU A 43 35.99 3.63 -6.55
N PHE A 44 35.23 3.29 -7.59
CA PHE A 44 34.79 1.94 -7.89
C PHE A 44 35.65 1.34 -8.99
N THR A 45 35.97 0.06 -8.81
CA THR A 45 36.67 -0.77 -9.78
C THR A 45 35.73 -1.90 -10.17
N PHE A 46 35.34 -1.92 -11.45
CA PHE A 46 34.47 -2.94 -12.00
C PHE A 46 35.35 -4.06 -12.53
N VAL A 47 35.09 -5.28 -12.08
CA VAL A 47 35.90 -6.44 -12.42
C VAL A 47 35.14 -7.30 -13.42
N TYR A 48 35.86 -7.72 -14.45
CA TYR A 48 35.35 -8.58 -15.50
C TYR A 48 36.22 -9.83 -15.64
N MET A 49 35.59 -10.94 -15.97
CA MET A 49 36.21 -12.24 -16.18
C MET A 49 35.86 -12.73 -17.58
N GLY A 50 36.82 -13.30 -18.29
CA GLY A 50 36.58 -13.99 -19.55
C GLY A 50 37.53 -15.16 -19.72
N THR A 51 37.41 -15.87 -20.83
CA THR A 51 38.32 -16.95 -21.20
C THR A 51 39.68 -16.40 -21.62
N ASN A 52 40.75 -17.10 -21.24
CA ASN A 52 42.10 -16.74 -21.64
C ASN A 52 42.35 -17.16 -23.10
N LEU A 53 42.19 -16.20 -24.01
CA LEU A 53 42.51 -16.35 -25.43
C LEU A 53 44.01 -16.06 -25.61
N GLU A 54 44.81 -17.12 -25.70
CA GLU A 54 46.27 -17.15 -25.93
C GLU A 54 46.88 -15.79 -26.38
N ASN A 55 47.25 -14.97 -25.39
CA ASN A 55 47.96 -13.69 -25.51
C ASN A 55 47.25 -12.48 -26.17
N ARG A 56 45.92 -12.45 -26.34
CA ARG A 56 45.21 -11.26 -26.89
C ARG A 56 44.41 -10.41 -25.89
N ALA A 57 44.23 -10.86 -24.66
CA ALA A 57 43.29 -10.23 -23.72
C ALA A 57 43.97 -9.31 -22.68
N SER A 58 44.61 -8.22 -23.12
CA SER A 58 45.01 -7.12 -22.21
C SER A 58 43.88 -6.11 -21.95
N HIS A 59 42.77 -6.21 -22.68
CA HIS A 59 41.65 -5.27 -22.66
C HIS A 59 40.30 -5.97 -22.51
N LEU A 60 39.27 -5.19 -22.15
CA LEU A 60 37.88 -5.63 -22.20
C LEU A 60 37.50 -6.04 -23.63
N TYR A 61 36.86 -7.19 -23.77
CA TYR A 61 36.32 -7.68 -25.04
C TYR A 61 34.89 -8.18 -24.88
N GLN A 62 34.18 -8.30 -26.01
CA GLN A 62 32.79 -8.75 -26.03
C GLN A 62 32.70 -10.22 -25.59
N GLY A 63 31.85 -10.50 -24.59
CA GLY A 63 31.71 -11.83 -24.00
C GLY A 63 32.36 -11.99 -22.62
N MET A 64 33.08 -10.97 -22.13
CA MET A 64 33.49 -10.95 -20.73
C MET A 64 32.30 -10.73 -19.79
N GLU A 65 32.28 -11.48 -18.69
CA GLU A 65 31.26 -11.40 -17.65
C GLU A 65 31.64 -10.40 -16.58
N PHE A 66 30.67 -9.60 -16.13
CA PHE A 66 30.84 -8.78 -14.94
C PHE A 66 30.85 -9.67 -13.68
N VAL A 67 31.87 -9.53 -12.85
CA VAL A 67 32.08 -10.41 -11.68
C VAL A 67 32.16 -9.68 -10.34
N GLY A 68 32.11 -8.36 -10.32
CA GLY A 68 31.95 -7.60 -9.07
C GLY A 68 32.45 -6.15 -9.11
N ILE A 69 32.09 -5.40 -8.07
CA ILE A 69 32.49 -4.01 -7.83
C ILE A 69 33.35 -3.92 -6.58
N PHE A 70 34.56 -3.40 -6.73
CA PHE A 70 35.47 -3.13 -5.61
C PHE A 70 35.56 -1.64 -5.30
N ASN A 71 35.26 -1.27 -4.05
CA ASN A 71 35.42 0.09 -3.57
C ASN A 71 36.86 0.33 -3.08
N GLN A 72 37.61 1.15 -3.81
CA GLN A 72 39.02 1.45 -3.51
C GLN A 72 39.22 2.25 -2.22
N LYS A 73 38.17 2.90 -1.70
CA LYS A 73 38.22 3.64 -0.42
C LYS A 73 37.91 2.74 0.77
N THR A 74 36.81 1.98 0.70
CA THR A 74 36.36 1.13 1.83
C THR A 74 36.98 -0.26 1.82
N PHE A 75 37.63 -0.66 0.71
CA PHE A 75 38.15 -2.02 0.47
C PHE A 75 37.06 -3.10 0.50
N GLU A 76 35.80 -2.71 0.36
CA GLU A 76 34.67 -3.63 0.26
C GLU A 76 34.51 -4.10 -1.19
N PHE A 77 34.19 -5.39 -1.34
CA PHE A 77 33.85 -5.99 -2.62
C PHE A 77 32.36 -6.34 -2.60
N THR A 78 31.61 -5.92 -3.61
CA THR A 78 30.16 -6.12 -3.74
C THR A 78 29.82 -6.74 -5.09
N ASP A 79 28.63 -7.31 -5.21
CA ASP A 79 28.13 -7.95 -6.43
C ASP A 79 29.08 -9.04 -6.96
N VAL A 80 29.74 -9.74 -6.03
CA VAL A 80 30.72 -10.79 -6.36
C VAL A 80 29.98 -11.98 -6.95
N SER A 81 30.24 -12.31 -8.22
CA SER A 81 29.59 -13.42 -8.90
C SER A 81 29.96 -14.76 -8.26
N TYR A 82 29.05 -15.74 -8.33
CA TYR A 82 29.29 -17.08 -7.78
C TYR A 82 30.50 -17.76 -8.42
N ALA A 83 30.73 -17.57 -9.72
CA ALA A 83 31.90 -18.08 -10.42
C ALA A 83 33.21 -17.51 -9.84
N LEU A 84 33.26 -16.20 -9.59
CA LEU A 84 34.42 -15.58 -8.95
C LEU A 84 34.60 -16.05 -7.50
N ARG A 85 33.49 -16.26 -6.76
CA ARG A 85 33.55 -16.79 -5.40
C ARG A 85 34.17 -18.19 -5.35
N ALA A 86 33.75 -19.07 -6.25
CA ALA A 86 34.29 -20.41 -6.39
C ALA A 86 35.78 -20.38 -6.74
N LEU A 87 36.16 -19.61 -7.77
CA LEU A 87 37.55 -19.51 -8.20
C LEU A 87 38.51 -18.98 -7.12
N LEU A 88 38.03 -18.04 -6.30
CA LEU A 88 38.82 -17.48 -5.20
C LEU A 88 38.77 -18.33 -3.93
N ASN A 89 38.05 -19.46 -3.92
CA ASN A 89 37.76 -20.28 -2.74
C ASN A 89 37.28 -19.43 -1.55
N ILE A 90 36.33 -18.52 -1.80
CA ILE A 90 35.78 -17.67 -0.74
C ILE A 90 34.86 -18.53 0.15
N PRO A 91 35.05 -18.53 1.49
CA PRO A 91 34.23 -19.34 2.39
C PRO A 91 32.73 -19.06 2.25
N GLU A 92 31.90 -20.11 2.36
CA GLU A 92 30.45 -20.02 2.20
C GLU A 92 29.80 -19.05 3.20
N GLY A 93 30.29 -19.02 4.45
CA GLY A 93 29.83 -18.08 5.48
C GLY A 93 30.11 -16.60 5.20
N LYS A 94 30.85 -16.27 4.13
CA LYS A 94 31.14 -14.88 3.77
C LYS A 94 30.00 -14.28 2.96
N ASN A 95 29.31 -13.30 3.52
CA ASN A 95 28.25 -12.58 2.79
C ASN A 95 28.80 -11.38 2.03
N PHE A 96 28.45 -11.28 0.75
CA PHE A 96 28.65 -10.08 -0.07
C PHE A 96 27.34 -9.35 -0.23
N ARG A 97 27.42 -8.02 -0.32
CA ARG A 97 26.25 -7.21 -0.64
C ARG A 97 26.01 -7.29 -2.15
N PHE A 98 24.75 -7.50 -2.51
CA PHE A 98 24.27 -7.41 -3.87
C PHE A 98 23.34 -6.21 -4.01
N GLN A 99 23.27 -5.61 -5.19
CA GLN A 99 22.45 -4.43 -5.46
C GLN A 99 21.00 -4.56 -4.95
N ARG A 100 20.34 -5.69 -5.26
CA ARG A 100 18.96 -5.97 -4.79
C ARG A 100 18.86 -6.08 -3.26
N GLY A 101 19.87 -6.65 -2.61
CA GLY A 101 19.95 -6.72 -1.16
C GLY A 101 20.19 -5.34 -0.52
N CYS A 102 21.01 -4.50 -1.17
CA CYS A 102 21.21 -3.11 -0.76
C CYS A 102 19.94 -2.28 -0.88
N MET A 103 19.16 -2.47 -1.96
CA MET A 103 17.86 -1.83 -2.15
C MET A 103 16.91 -2.15 -0.99
N ARG A 104 16.66 -3.45 -0.71
CA ARG A 104 15.80 -3.87 0.40
C ARG A 104 16.27 -3.35 1.76
N CYS A 105 17.58 -3.38 2.00
CA CYS A 105 18.15 -2.83 3.22
C CYS A 105 17.96 -1.31 3.31
N LEU A 106 18.03 -0.60 2.18
CA LEU A 106 17.78 0.82 2.14
C LEU A 106 16.30 1.13 2.41
N GLU A 107 15.37 0.39 1.80
CA GLU A 107 13.92 0.55 2.02
C GLU A 107 13.57 0.47 3.51
N GLN A 108 13.99 -0.63 4.16
CA GLN A 108 13.79 -0.84 5.59
C GLN A 108 14.39 0.29 6.43
N LYS A 109 15.62 0.72 6.10
CA LYS A 109 16.28 1.78 6.87
C LYS A 109 15.69 3.17 6.65
N VAL A 110 15.13 3.43 5.47
CA VAL A 110 14.37 4.64 5.18
C VAL A 110 13.08 4.65 5.99
N GLN A 111 12.36 3.53 6.03
CA GLN A 111 11.15 3.34 6.85
C GLN A 111 11.45 3.57 8.35
N GLU A 112 12.45 2.86 8.90
CA GLU A 112 12.86 3.01 10.29
C GLU A 112 13.26 4.46 10.63
N TYR A 113 13.99 5.13 9.72
CA TYR A 113 14.39 6.52 9.93
C TYR A 113 13.18 7.45 9.97
N ALA A 114 12.23 7.27 9.04
CA ALA A 114 11.05 8.10 8.94
C ALA A 114 10.15 7.95 10.17
N GLN A 115 9.89 6.72 10.60
CA GLN A 115 9.12 6.41 11.82
C GLN A 115 9.74 7.07 13.06
N LYS A 116 11.05 6.86 13.29
CA LYS A 116 11.78 7.51 14.41
C LYS A 116 11.71 9.02 14.36
N LYS A 117 11.69 9.61 13.15
CA LYS A 117 11.60 11.06 12.98
C LYS A 117 10.19 11.57 13.33
N LEU A 118 9.15 10.83 12.98
CA LEU A 118 7.77 11.15 13.33
C LEU A 118 7.54 11.03 14.84
N GLU A 119 8.05 9.98 15.48
CA GLU A 119 7.94 9.79 16.93
C GLU A 119 8.58 10.94 17.72
N LYS A 120 9.78 11.36 17.34
CA LYS A 120 10.50 12.50 17.95
C LYS A 120 9.85 13.84 17.62
N GLY A 121 9.11 13.89 16.52
CA GLY A 121 8.47 15.08 15.98
C GLY A 121 6.99 15.17 16.26
N LYS A 122 6.46 14.43 17.27
CA LYS A 122 5.07 14.55 17.75
C LYS A 122 4.81 15.97 18.28
N LYS A 123 4.64 16.90 17.35
CA LYS A 123 3.98 18.17 17.54
C LYS A 123 2.54 17.95 17.14
N ASP A 124 1.63 18.63 17.81
CA ASP A 124 0.24 18.67 17.39
C ASP A 124 0.20 19.12 15.92
N ILE A 125 -0.44 18.30 15.09
CA ILE A 125 -0.59 18.59 13.68
C ILE A 125 -1.55 19.76 13.56
N VAL A 126 -1.03 20.93 13.22
CA VAL A 126 -1.86 22.11 12.98
C VAL A 126 -2.48 21.96 11.59
N ILE A 127 -3.77 21.62 11.56
CA ILE A 127 -4.57 21.50 10.34
C ILE A 127 -5.15 22.88 10.01
N THR A 128 -4.88 23.41 8.83
CA THR A 128 -5.46 24.67 8.40
C THR A 128 -6.91 24.51 7.92
N ALA A 129 -7.69 25.59 7.99
CA ALA A 129 -9.07 25.60 7.49
C ALA A 129 -9.15 25.30 5.98
N VAL A 130 -8.16 25.75 5.21
CA VAL A 130 -8.08 25.53 3.75
C VAL A 130 -7.84 24.06 3.43
N GLU A 131 -6.90 23.40 4.12
CA GLU A 131 -6.65 21.96 3.95
C GLU A 131 -7.91 21.16 4.28
N ARG A 132 -8.59 21.49 5.40
CA ARG A 132 -9.84 20.85 5.77
C ARG A 132 -10.92 20.99 4.70
N ALA A 133 -11.13 22.20 4.19
CA ALA A 133 -12.11 22.46 3.14
C ALA A 133 -11.79 21.71 1.83
N ALA A 134 -10.51 21.65 1.44
CA ALA A 134 -10.08 20.94 0.24
C ALA A 134 -10.35 19.43 0.32
N VAL A 135 -10.04 18.79 1.46
CA VAL A 135 -10.36 17.37 1.69
C VAL A 135 -11.86 17.13 1.71
N ALA A 136 -12.60 17.96 2.45
CA ALA A 136 -14.05 17.85 2.56
C ALA A 136 -14.73 17.94 1.19
N TRP A 137 -14.26 18.84 0.32
CA TRP A 137 -14.76 18.97 -1.05
C TRP A 137 -14.37 17.78 -1.92
N LYS A 138 -13.06 17.43 -1.97
CA LYS A 138 -12.54 16.37 -2.83
C LYS A 138 -13.17 15.00 -2.54
N TYR A 139 -13.39 14.69 -1.27
CA TYR A 139 -13.89 13.39 -0.84
C TYR A 139 -15.34 13.43 -0.35
N ARG A 140 -16.11 14.46 -0.74
CA ARG A 140 -17.47 14.69 -0.25
C ARG A 140 -18.36 13.44 -0.32
N GLU A 141 -18.43 12.78 -1.47
CA GLU A 141 -19.27 11.58 -1.65
C GLU A 141 -18.83 10.42 -0.75
N LEU A 142 -17.51 10.22 -0.64
CA LEU A 142 -16.93 9.18 0.20
C LEU A 142 -17.14 9.47 1.70
N ILE A 143 -17.06 10.75 2.09
CA ILE A 143 -17.35 11.20 3.45
C ILE A 143 -18.83 10.94 3.77
N GLU A 144 -19.75 11.26 2.86
CA GLU A 144 -21.18 11.03 3.05
C GLU A 144 -21.51 9.55 3.21
N LYS A 145 -20.93 8.69 2.37
CA LYS A 145 -21.09 7.24 2.47
C LYS A 145 -20.54 6.71 3.80
N THR A 146 -19.28 7.04 4.11
CA THR A 146 -18.61 6.56 5.33
C THR A 146 -19.30 7.07 6.59
N ALA A 147 -19.81 8.30 6.60
CA ALA A 147 -20.58 8.83 7.72
C ALA A 147 -21.87 8.04 7.97
N GLY A 148 -22.55 7.59 6.91
CA GLY A 148 -23.66 6.65 7.03
C GLY A 148 -23.22 5.35 7.70
N ASP A 149 -22.13 4.76 7.22
CA ASP A 149 -21.62 3.50 7.79
C ASP A 149 -21.23 3.65 9.27
N VAL A 150 -20.61 4.77 9.69
CA VAL A 150 -20.28 5.04 11.10
C VAL A 150 -21.52 5.13 12.01
N ILE A 151 -22.65 5.62 11.50
CA ILE A 151 -23.90 5.69 12.27
C ILE A 151 -24.46 4.29 12.55
N PHE A 152 -24.20 3.34 11.66
CA PHE A 152 -24.94 2.08 11.57
C PHE A 152 -24.06 0.83 11.81
N GLU A 153 -22.76 0.90 11.62
CA GLU A 153 -21.79 -0.16 11.90
C GLU A 153 -20.98 0.19 13.15
N LYS A 154 -20.53 -0.83 13.89
CA LYS A 154 -19.58 -0.66 15.03
C LYS A 154 -18.14 -0.39 14.58
N ASN A 155 -17.91 -0.19 13.28
CA ASN A 155 -16.57 -0.06 12.73
C ASN A 155 -16.07 1.37 12.89
N SER A 156 -14.88 1.53 13.47
CA SER A 156 -14.21 2.82 13.53
C SER A 156 -13.74 3.25 12.13
N VAL A 157 -13.77 4.56 11.88
CA VAL A 157 -13.33 5.20 10.62
C VAL A 157 -11.89 4.80 10.23
N THR A 158 -11.10 4.40 11.22
CA THR A 158 -9.68 4.07 11.12
C THR A 158 -9.36 2.90 10.20
N ASP A 159 -10.25 1.93 10.04
CA ASP A 159 -9.90 0.67 9.35
C ASP A 159 -10.08 0.76 7.83
N ARG A 160 -10.76 1.79 7.33
CA ARG A 160 -11.17 1.88 5.92
C ARG A 160 -10.32 2.82 5.06
N LEU A 161 -9.49 3.68 5.63
CA LEU A 161 -8.79 4.70 4.83
C LEU A 161 -7.29 4.72 5.02
N LEU A 162 -6.65 4.33 3.90
CA LEU A 162 -5.23 4.37 3.59
C LEU A 162 -4.46 3.18 4.19
N PRO A 163 -4.24 2.10 3.43
CA PRO A 163 -3.23 1.13 3.82
C PRO A 163 -1.92 1.89 4.06
N GLN A 164 -1.32 1.70 5.24
CA GLN A 164 0.05 2.15 5.47
C GLN A 164 0.93 1.39 4.48
N GLN A 165 1.29 2.05 3.40
CA GLN A 165 2.23 1.50 2.45
C GLN A 165 3.62 1.63 3.06
N ASP A 166 4.36 0.54 3.11
CA ASP A 166 5.77 0.59 3.44
C ASP A 166 6.54 1.29 2.31
N PHE A 167 7.61 2.00 2.66
CA PHE A 167 8.49 2.58 1.65
C PHE A 167 9.08 1.49 0.76
N ALA A 168 8.93 1.65 -0.56
CA ALA A 168 9.49 0.76 -1.56
C ALA A 168 10.06 1.55 -2.75
N PHE A 169 11.09 1.01 -3.38
CA PHE A 169 11.53 1.45 -4.70
C PHE A 169 10.69 0.73 -5.76
N ASP A 170 9.52 1.28 -6.05
CA ASP A 170 8.52 0.75 -6.98
C ASP A 170 8.82 1.05 -8.46
N GLY A 171 9.74 1.98 -8.74
CA GLY A 171 10.09 2.42 -10.08
C GLY A 171 9.24 3.58 -10.63
N GLU A 172 8.12 3.90 -9.98
CA GLU A 172 7.25 5.03 -10.37
C GLU A 172 7.55 6.26 -9.53
N THR A 173 7.53 6.10 -8.21
CA THR A 173 7.75 7.19 -7.25
C THR A 173 9.21 7.25 -6.82
N TYR A 174 9.81 6.08 -6.59
CA TYR A 174 11.17 5.95 -6.13
C TYR A 174 11.93 4.92 -6.97
N VAL A 175 13.01 5.35 -7.62
CA VAL A 175 13.83 4.49 -8.48
C VAL A 175 15.17 4.16 -7.81
N PHE A 176 15.50 2.87 -7.72
CA PHE A 176 16.81 2.39 -7.28
C PHE A 176 17.71 2.02 -8.46
N ASP A 177 18.19 3.04 -9.17
CA ASP A 177 19.08 2.89 -10.31
C ASP A 177 20.56 2.67 -9.92
N ASN A 178 21.41 2.45 -10.92
CA ASN A 178 22.85 2.28 -10.71
C ASN A 178 23.49 3.51 -10.04
N TRP A 179 23.03 4.71 -10.38
CA TRP A 179 23.56 5.94 -9.79
C TRP A 179 23.27 6.02 -8.29
N LEU A 180 22.04 5.72 -7.87
CA LEU A 180 21.63 5.67 -6.48
C LEU A 180 22.34 4.54 -5.75
N TYR A 181 22.53 3.39 -6.41
CA TYR A 181 23.31 2.28 -5.86
C TYR A 181 24.75 2.71 -5.53
N PHE A 182 25.45 3.38 -6.45
CA PHE A 182 26.80 3.89 -6.16
C PHE A 182 26.81 4.97 -5.07
N CYS A 183 25.79 5.83 -5.03
CA CYS A 183 25.63 6.79 -3.94
C CYS A 183 25.45 6.08 -2.58
N TYR A 184 24.70 4.99 -2.54
CA TYR A 184 24.50 4.16 -1.36
C TYR A 184 25.81 3.50 -0.91
N LEU A 185 26.55 2.89 -1.84
CA LEU A 185 27.86 2.28 -1.54
C LEU A 185 28.87 3.30 -1.03
N ARG A 186 28.83 4.53 -1.54
CA ARG A 186 29.72 5.62 -1.09
C ARG A 186 29.34 6.15 0.28
N ASN A 187 28.06 6.43 0.51
CA ASN A 187 27.58 7.00 1.77
C ASN A 187 26.12 6.63 2.06
N ARG A 188 25.95 5.40 2.54
CA ARG A 188 24.67 4.85 3.01
C ARG A 188 23.91 5.79 3.95
N LYS A 189 24.60 6.39 4.93
CA LYS A 189 23.98 7.26 5.94
C LYS A 189 23.34 8.50 5.32
N ALA A 190 24.03 9.13 4.36
CA ALA A 190 23.50 10.30 3.65
C ALA A 190 22.28 9.95 2.81
N VAL A 191 22.30 8.81 2.11
CA VAL A 191 21.16 8.34 1.30
C VAL A 191 19.95 8.04 2.18
N ILE A 192 20.12 7.29 3.28
CA ILE A 192 19.04 7.01 4.25
C ILE A 192 18.43 8.31 4.77
N ARG A 193 19.26 9.28 5.19
CA ARG A 193 18.76 10.57 5.68
C ARG A 193 18.02 11.37 4.62
N ARG A 194 18.44 11.29 3.35
CA ARG A 194 17.76 12.00 2.25
C ARG A 194 16.35 11.43 2.07
N PHE A 195 16.24 10.15 1.74
CA PHE A 195 14.95 9.49 1.50
C PHE A 195 14.08 9.44 2.74
N GLY A 196 14.66 9.14 3.91
CA GLY A 196 13.93 9.11 5.18
C GLY A 196 13.33 10.45 5.58
N ARG A 197 13.91 11.60 5.17
CA ARG A 197 13.29 12.92 5.39
C ARG A 197 12.11 13.17 4.46
N TYR A 198 12.22 12.79 3.19
CA TYR A 198 11.11 12.90 2.24
C TYR A 198 9.95 12.01 2.66
N TRP A 199 10.25 10.75 2.95
CA TRP A 199 9.25 9.77 3.36
C TRP A 199 8.56 10.15 4.68
N ALA A 200 9.30 10.66 5.67
CA ALA A 200 8.68 11.18 6.89
C ALA A 200 7.68 12.33 6.61
N LYS A 201 7.98 13.21 5.66
CA LYS A 201 7.06 14.29 5.28
C LYS A 201 5.82 13.74 4.59
N GLU A 202 5.99 12.73 3.74
CA GLU A 202 4.87 12.08 3.06
C GLU A 202 3.95 11.35 4.04
N LEU A 203 4.51 10.58 4.97
CA LEU A 203 3.77 9.94 6.06
C LEU A 203 3.03 10.96 6.93
N GLN A 204 3.68 12.10 7.26
CA GLN A 204 3.03 13.18 8.00
C GLN A 204 1.83 13.76 7.22
N ASN A 205 1.99 14.00 5.92
CA ASN A 205 0.89 14.50 5.08
C ASN A 205 -0.26 13.48 5.00
N ARG A 206 0.04 12.18 4.89
CA ARG A 206 -0.98 11.12 4.90
C ARG A 206 -1.73 11.10 6.24
N GLU A 207 -1.02 11.27 7.35
CA GLU A 207 -1.62 11.36 8.68
C GLU A 207 -2.54 12.60 8.81
N VAL A 208 -2.09 13.77 8.33
CA VAL A 208 -2.90 15.00 8.27
C VAL A 208 -4.20 14.72 7.51
N MET A 209 -4.09 14.15 6.31
CA MET A 209 -5.23 13.82 5.46
C MET A 209 -6.19 12.84 6.14
N ARG A 210 -5.66 11.83 6.83
CA ARG A 210 -6.45 10.86 7.60
C ARG A 210 -7.23 11.54 8.72
N GLN A 211 -6.58 12.38 9.52
CA GLN A 211 -7.22 13.10 10.63
C GLN A 211 -8.31 14.06 10.15
N ILE A 212 -8.06 14.78 9.05
CA ILE A 212 -9.06 15.65 8.42
C ILE A 212 -10.26 14.81 8.01
N PHE A 213 -10.02 13.73 7.26
CA PHE A 213 -11.09 12.87 6.77
C PHE A 213 -11.94 12.30 7.91
N GLU A 214 -11.30 11.77 8.95
CA GLU A 214 -11.97 11.25 10.13
C GLU A 214 -12.83 12.31 10.85
N THR A 215 -12.29 13.52 11.00
CA THR A 215 -13.02 14.64 11.60
C THR A 215 -14.25 15.02 10.77
N GLU A 216 -14.11 15.11 9.45
CA GLU A 216 -15.22 15.46 8.55
C GLU A 216 -16.31 14.37 8.52
N VAL A 217 -15.92 13.09 8.52
CA VAL A 217 -16.86 11.97 8.64
C VAL A 217 -17.64 12.05 9.95
N ASN A 218 -16.95 12.26 11.08
CA ASN A 218 -17.59 12.37 12.39
C ASN A 218 -18.53 13.59 12.49
N ASN A 219 -18.13 14.73 11.92
CA ASN A 219 -18.96 15.93 11.86
C ASN A 219 -20.21 15.68 11.00
N LYS A 220 -20.04 15.05 9.83
CA LYS A 220 -21.15 14.70 8.96
C LYS A 220 -22.10 13.71 9.62
N ALA A 221 -21.58 12.70 10.31
CA ALA A 221 -22.39 11.72 11.04
C ALA A 221 -23.24 12.42 12.13
N LYS A 222 -22.62 13.29 12.94
CA LYS A 222 -23.33 14.11 13.94
C LYS A 222 -24.40 14.99 13.30
N PHE A 223 -24.11 15.60 12.15
CA PHE A 223 -25.06 16.43 11.42
C PHE A 223 -26.26 15.62 10.92
N LEU A 224 -26.02 14.45 10.32
CA LEU A 224 -27.08 13.56 9.83
C LEU A 224 -27.98 13.08 10.98
N MET A 225 -27.39 12.70 12.12
CA MET A 225 -28.12 12.35 13.34
C MET A 225 -29.04 13.47 13.83
N LYS A 226 -28.61 14.73 13.76
CA LYS A 226 -29.44 15.88 14.15
C LYS A 226 -30.52 16.22 13.12
N LYS A 227 -30.21 16.09 11.82
CA LYS A 227 -31.12 16.53 10.75
C LYS A 227 -32.25 15.53 10.49
N GLN A 228 -31.97 14.23 10.64
CA GLN A 228 -32.90 13.16 10.28
C GLN A 228 -32.94 12.04 11.34
N PRO A 229 -33.25 12.37 12.61
CA PRO A 229 -33.22 11.39 13.70
C PRO A 229 -34.23 10.25 13.46
N GLU A 230 -35.47 10.58 13.09
CA GLU A 230 -36.53 9.60 12.83
C GLU A 230 -36.17 8.63 11.69
N ARG A 231 -35.58 9.17 10.62
CA ARG A 231 -35.13 8.36 9.48
C ARG A 231 -34.05 7.35 9.90
N ILE A 232 -33.10 7.80 10.72
CA ILE A 232 -32.01 6.95 11.23
C ILE A 232 -32.56 5.87 12.15
N GLU A 233 -33.52 6.22 13.01
CA GLU A 233 -34.20 5.24 13.88
C GLU A 233 -34.97 4.20 13.08
N LYS A 234 -35.69 4.59 12.03
CA LYS A 234 -36.35 3.65 11.12
C LYS A 234 -35.36 2.68 10.47
N ILE A 235 -34.24 3.17 9.96
CA ILE A 235 -33.18 2.31 9.40
C ILE A 235 -32.65 1.35 10.48
N ARG A 236 -32.41 1.84 11.69
CA ARG A 236 -31.91 1.03 12.80
C ARG A 236 -32.91 -0.06 13.21
N ALA A 237 -34.19 0.29 13.33
CA ALA A 237 -35.27 -0.63 13.66
C ALA A 237 -35.41 -1.71 12.58
N LEU A 238 -35.48 -1.29 11.31
CA LEU A 238 -35.58 -2.22 10.17
C LEU A 238 -34.39 -3.19 10.13
N ARG A 239 -33.16 -2.69 10.29
CA ARG A 239 -31.95 -3.54 10.31
C ARG A 239 -31.97 -4.54 11.45
N LYS A 240 -32.35 -4.11 12.66
CA LYS A 240 -32.45 -4.96 13.84
C LYS A 240 -33.52 -6.04 13.66
N SER A 241 -34.68 -5.68 13.14
CA SER A 241 -35.77 -6.62 12.83
C SER A 241 -35.37 -7.69 11.81
N LEU A 242 -34.44 -7.37 10.91
CA LEU A 242 -33.99 -8.28 9.85
C LEU A 242 -32.66 -8.98 10.18
N GLU A 243 -32.08 -8.78 11.37
CA GLU A 243 -30.70 -9.24 11.69
C GLU A 243 -30.49 -10.73 11.38
N GLN A 244 -31.44 -11.58 11.76
CA GLN A 244 -31.43 -13.04 11.56
C GLN A 244 -32.15 -13.51 10.28
N VAL A 245 -32.56 -12.59 9.41
CA VAL A 245 -33.32 -12.88 8.19
C VAL A 245 -32.37 -12.88 6.99
N HIS A 246 -32.21 -14.03 6.34
CA HIS A 246 -31.28 -14.23 5.21
C HIS A 246 -31.99 -14.70 3.92
N HIS A 247 -33.29 -14.48 3.82
CA HIS A 247 -34.10 -14.88 2.67
C HIS A 247 -34.81 -13.67 2.06
N THR A 248 -35.41 -13.86 0.88
CA THR A 248 -36.21 -12.83 0.21
C THR A 248 -37.47 -12.52 1.01
N VAL A 249 -37.72 -11.24 1.26
CA VAL A 249 -38.87 -10.74 2.01
C VAL A 249 -39.80 -9.93 1.12
N ILE A 250 -41.08 -9.87 1.50
CA ILE A 250 -42.04 -8.92 0.93
C ILE A 250 -41.93 -7.59 1.65
N VAL A 251 -41.85 -6.51 0.88
CA VAL A 251 -41.79 -5.13 1.37
C VAL A 251 -43.05 -4.42 0.92
N VAL A 252 -43.78 -3.84 1.87
CA VAL A 252 -44.94 -3.00 1.61
C VAL A 252 -44.52 -1.55 1.73
N VAL A 253 -44.67 -0.78 0.64
CA VAL A 253 -44.34 0.64 0.59
C VAL A 253 -45.56 1.49 0.30
N ARG A 254 -45.57 2.71 0.84
CA ARG A 254 -46.61 3.70 0.53
C ARG A 254 -46.32 4.37 -0.80
N GLY A 255 -47.18 4.12 -1.80
CA GLY A 255 -47.14 4.77 -3.10
C GLY A 255 -47.80 6.16 -3.12
N ARG A 256 -47.85 6.76 -4.31
CA ARG A 256 -48.57 8.04 -4.52
C ARG A 256 -50.07 7.85 -4.24
N GLN A 257 -50.71 8.86 -3.66
CA GLN A 257 -52.15 8.90 -3.37
C GLN A 257 -52.64 7.85 -2.34
N GLY A 258 -51.76 7.30 -1.51
CA GLY A 258 -52.16 6.40 -0.41
C GLY A 258 -52.37 4.94 -0.81
N VAL A 259 -52.08 4.58 -2.06
CA VAL A 259 -52.07 3.19 -2.52
C VAL A 259 -50.78 2.51 -2.04
N PHE A 260 -50.89 1.34 -1.42
CA PHE A 260 -49.74 0.52 -1.05
C PHE A 260 -49.24 -0.30 -2.25
N GLU A 261 -47.93 -0.33 -2.43
CA GLU A 261 -47.25 -1.22 -3.36
C GLU A 261 -46.51 -2.28 -2.57
N TYR A 262 -46.32 -3.45 -3.18
CA TYR A 262 -45.54 -4.54 -2.61
C TYR A 262 -44.54 -5.07 -3.62
N PHE A 263 -43.38 -5.49 -3.13
CA PHE A 263 -42.36 -6.15 -3.93
C PHE A 263 -41.46 -7.05 -3.10
N HIS A 264 -40.83 -7.99 -3.77
CA HIS A 264 -39.84 -8.89 -3.17
C HIS A 264 -38.41 -8.36 -3.30
N ILE A 265 -37.64 -8.44 -2.23
CA ILE A 265 -36.23 -8.07 -2.22
C ILE A 265 -35.45 -8.97 -1.24
N ASP A 266 -34.17 -9.17 -1.51
CA ASP A 266 -33.28 -9.85 -0.57
C ASP A 266 -33.17 -9.05 0.73
N ALA A 267 -33.34 -9.71 1.87
CA ALA A 267 -33.22 -9.08 3.19
C ALA A 267 -31.83 -8.44 3.40
N GLU A 268 -30.76 -8.97 2.82
CA GLU A 268 -29.42 -8.38 2.92
C GLU A 268 -29.36 -6.99 2.26
N VAL A 269 -30.13 -6.76 1.20
CA VAL A 269 -30.22 -5.43 0.56
C VAL A 269 -30.93 -4.43 1.47
N LEU A 270 -31.95 -4.87 2.22
CA LEU A 270 -32.67 -4.03 3.19
C LEU A 270 -31.80 -3.66 4.41
N LYS A 271 -30.74 -4.42 4.69
CA LYS A 271 -29.81 -4.14 5.79
C LYS A 271 -28.81 -3.02 5.51
N ASN A 272 -28.92 -2.32 4.38
CA ASN A 272 -27.98 -1.26 4.01
C ASN A 272 -28.07 -0.01 4.92
N THR A 273 -27.02 0.80 4.88
CA THR A 273 -26.84 1.99 5.73
C THR A 273 -27.44 3.26 5.12
N THR A 274 -27.82 3.22 3.84
CA THR A 274 -28.31 4.40 3.12
C THR A 274 -29.81 4.63 3.32
N GLY A 275 -30.57 3.56 3.63
CA GLY A 275 -32.03 3.58 3.66
C GLY A 275 -32.64 3.83 2.28
N LYS A 276 -31.89 3.54 1.21
CA LYS A 276 -32.32 3.69 -0.18
C LYS A 276 -32.29 2.33 -0.85
N TYR A 277 -33.37 2.01 -1.56
CA TYR A 277 -33.58 0.70 -2.16
C TYR A 277 -33.88 0.90 -3.66
N PRO A 278 -32.89 0.71 -4.55
CA PRO A 278 -33.10 0.90 -5.97
C PRO A 278 -33.91 -0.25 -6.58
N LEU A 279 -34.77 0.07 -7.55
CA LEU A 279 -35.58 -0.89 -8.31
C LEU A 279 -34.76 -1.98 -9.01
N SER A 280 -33.49 -1.71 -9.30
CA SER A 280 -32.55 -2.71 -9.82
C SER A 280 -32.36 -3.91 -8.89
N GLN A 281 -32.54 -3.75 -7.57
CA GLN A 281 -32.38 -4.80 -6.56
C GLN A 281 -33.68 -5.58 -6.28
N VAL A 282 -34.81 -5.13 -6.82
CA VAL A 282 -36.09 -5.86 -6.70
C VAL A 282 -36.01 -7.17 -7.48
N SER A 283 -36.58 -8.20 -6.87
CA SER A 283 -36.65 -9.57 -7.38
C SER A 283 -38.05 -9.92 -7.87
N GLY A 284 -38.16 -10.97 -8.69
CA GLY A 284 -39.45 -11.53 -9.10
C GLY A 284 -40.18 -10.78 -10.22
N GLN A 285 -41.44 -11.17 -10.45
CA GLN A 285 -42.28 -10.70 -11.55
C GLN A 285 -42.71 -9.23 -11.37
N GLU A 286 -42.76 -8.72 -10.14
CA GLU A 286 -43.15 -7.33 -9.84
C GLU A 286 -42.17 -6.31 -10.44
N LYS A 287 -40.89 -6.68 -10.62
CA LYS A 287 -39.86 -5.79 -11.17
C LYS A 287 -40.27 -5.20 -12.51
N LYS A 288 -40.87 -6.02 -13.40
CA LYS A 288 -41.30 -5.57 -14.73
C LYS A 288 -42.42 -4.53 -14.61
N ARG A 289 -43.47 -4.84 -13.83
CA ARG A 289 -44.60 -3.94 -13.55
C ARG A 289 -44.14 -2.62 -12.93
N LEU A 290 -43.25 -2.69 -11.94
CA LEU A 290 -42.75 -1.50 -11.25
C LEU A 290 -41.83 -0.66 -12.14
N LYS A 291 -41.03 -1.29 -13.01
CA LYS A 291 -40.21 -0.61 -14.01
C LYS A 291 -41.06 0.15 -15.03
N GLU A 292 -42.15 -0.46 -15.50
CA GLU A 292 -43.11 0.18 -16.40
C GLU A 292 -43.81 1.37 -15.73
N LYS A 293 -44.18 1.24 -14.45
CA LYS A 293 -44.88 2.29 -13.69
C LYS A 293 -44.00 3.47 -13.27
N TYR A 294 -42.77 3.21 -12.80
CA TYR A 294 -41.93 4.23 -12.17
C TYR A 294 -40.63 4.54 -12.93
N GLY A 295 -40.32 3.78 -13.97
CA GLY A 295 -39.04 3.84 -14.68
C GLY A 295 -37.93 3.05 -14.00
N ALA A 296 -36.86 2.78 -14.76
CA ALA A 296 -35.73 1.94 -14.31
C ALA A 296 -34.93 2.53 -13.14
N ASN A 297 -34.98 3.85 -12.96
CA ASN A 297 -34.16 4.58 -12.00
C ASN A 297 -34.88 4.86 -10.67
N LYS A 298 -36.06 4.25 -10.43
CA LYS A 298 -36.77 4.44 -9.16
C LYS A 298 -35.94 3.91 -7.99
N VAL A 299 -35.90 4.71 -6.94
CA VAL A 299 -35.35 4.39 -5.63
C VAL A 299 -36.46 4.63 -4.60
N TRP A 300 -36.74 3.64 -3.75
CA TRP A 300 -37.58 3.82 -2.57
C TRP A 300 -36.74 4.25 -1.39
N ASP A 301 -37.23 5.23 -0.65
CA ASP A 301 -36.66 5.62 0.64
C ASP A 301 -37.25 4.77 1.77
N VAL A 302 -36.48 4.57 2.84
CA VAL A 302 -36.92 3.86 4.05
C VAL A 302 -38.18 4.49 4.67
N GLU A 303 -38.39 5.79 4.49
CA GLU A 303 -39.60 6.47 4.95
C GLU A 303 -40.86 5.99 4.21
N GLU A 304 -40.71 5.46 2.98
CA GLU A 304 -41.80 4.85 2.21
C GLU A 304 -42.14 3.43 2.70
N ILE A 305 -41.24 2.76 3.46
CA ILE A 305 -41.46 1.39 3.95
C ILE A 305 -42.44 1.39 5.12
N TYR A 306 -43.48 0.57 5.00
CA TYR A 306 -44.52 0.42 6.00
C TYR A 306 -44.44 -0.92 6.74
N GLN A 307 -44.21 -2.00 6.00
CA GLN A 307 -44.11 -3.36 6.56
C GLN A 307 -43.07 -4.18 5.79
N VAL A 308 -42.39 -5.07 6.50
CA VAL A 308 -41.51 -6.08 5.91
C VAL A 308 -41.77 -7.42 6.58
N GLY A 309 -41.96 -8.46 5.78
CA GLY A 309 -42.31 -9.79 6.28
C GLY A 309 -41.99 -10.89 5.31
N ALA A 310 -42.29 -12.12 5.70
CA ALA A 310 -42.29 -13.28 4.82
C ALA A 310 -43.36 -14.26 5.31
N ARG A 311 -44.12 -14.83 4.36
CA ARG A 311 -45.26 -15.70 4.65
C ARG A 311 -46.24 -14.98 5.60
N ASP A 312 -46.56 -15.58 6.73
CA ASP A 312 -47.52 -15.04 7.72
C ASP A 312 -46.84 -14.26 8.85
N ILE A 313 -45.53 -13.97 8.74
CA ILE A 313 -44.74 -13.30 9.78
C ILE A 313 -44.31 -11.92 9.29
N TRP A 314 -44.62 -10.89 10.08
CA TRP A 314 -44.14 -9.52 9.87
C TRP A 314 -42.95 -9.24 10.79
N TYR A 315 -41.78 -9.03 10.20
CA TYR A 315 -40.54 -8.73 10.94
C TYR A 315 -40.45 -7.25 11.35
N TYR A 316 -40.98 -6.37 10.50
CA TYR A 316 -41.00 -4.92 10.72
C TYR A 316 -42.39 -4.37 10.37
N ASN A 317 -42.95 -3.55 11.26
CA ASN A 317 -44.28 -2.97 11.07
C ASN A 317 -44.43 -1.64 11.83
N VAL A 318 -44.49 -0.54 11.08
CA VAL A 318 -44.58 0.83 11.62
C VAL A 318 -45.83 1.04 12.49
N MET A 319 -46.93 0.34 12.20
CA MET A 319 -48.19 0.48 12.95
C MET A 319 -48.21 -0.25 14.28
N ALA A 320 -47.39 -1.29 14.43
CA ALA A 320 -47.24 -2.00 15.69
C ALA A 320 -46.35 -1.19 16.66
N GLU A 321 -45.31 -0.53 16.14
CA GLU A 321 -44.41 0.33 16.91
C GLU A 321 -45.13 1.58 17.47
N GLN A 322 -46.03 2.20 16.70
CA GLN A 322 -46.80 3.37 17.16
C GLN A 322 -47.80 3.05 18.29
N LYS A 323 -48.33 1.82 18.35
CA LYS A 323 -49.23 1.37 19.43
C LYS A 323 -48.51 1.00 20.73
N GLN A 324 -47.20 0.76 20.69
CA GLN A 324 -46.40 0.48 21.89
C GLN A 324 -45.78 1.74 22.51
N ALA A 325 -45.73 2.85 21.76
CA ALA A 325 -45.15 4.12 22.19
C ALA A 325 -46.19 5.16 22.65
N ALA A 326 -47.48 4.85 22.55
CA ALA A 326 -48.62 5.62 23.08
C ALA A 326 -49.21 4.89 24.29
#